data_AF-A0A7S2X695-F1
#
_entry.id   AF-A0A7S2X695-F1
#
_cell.length_a   1.000
_cell.length_b   1.000
_cell.length_c   1.000
_cell.angle_alpha   90.00
_cell.angle_beta   90.00
_cell.angle_gamma   90.00
#
_symmetry.space_group_name_H-M   'P 1'
#
loop_
_entity.id
_entity.type
_entity.pdbx_description
1 polymer ?
#
loop_
_entity_poly.entity_id
_entity_poly.type
_entity_poly.pdbx_seq_one_letter_code
_entity_poly.pdbx_strand_id
1 'polypeptide(L)'
;ANAEKDKAIEYLSRIQIELKEKPSLLAYSKCMEVCGHCRDWHSAAELFKELVIDPEMELDLNLFNKVIYAVGMGGQLELAESLVEEMRKRKISPDIETFNYLIVAAGEAKDAKRAVELFDEIVEKGMSRNDVTYARMIQACEGTDVGDDMFKVYKRMFHTGFDNRKFEVIVAEQTAFEKEEAEKQSASEQ
;
A
#
# COMPACT_ATOMS: atom_id res chain seq x y z
N ALA A 1 13.29 5.89 9.44
CA ALA A 1 12.80 6.13 8.07
C ALA A 1 13.94 6.56 7.14
N ASN A 2 14.27 7.86 7.00
CA ASN A 2 15.25 8.29 5.98
C ASN A 2 16.65 7.66 6.11
N ALA A 3 17.18 7.51 7.33
CA ALA A 3 18.48 6.85 7.53
C ALA A 3 18.51 5.36 7.13
N GLU A 4 17.37 4.67 7.12
CA GLU A 4 17.29 3.28 6.66
C GLU A 4 17.21 3.20 5.13
N LYS A 5 16.52 4.17 4.51
CA LYS A 5 16.50 4.35 3.06
C LYS A 5 17.89 4.64 2.52
N ASP A 6 18.60 5.59 3.13
CA ASP A 6 19.94 5.99 2.69
C ASP A 6 20.91 4.81 2.76
N LYS A 7 20.84 4.00 3.84
CA LYS A 7 21.63 2.76 3.96
C LYS A 7 21.26 1.71 2.90
N ALA A 8 19.98 1.56 2.57
CA ALA A 8 19.54 0.61 1.56
C ALA A 8 20.05 1.00 0.16
N ILE A 9 19.94 2.29 -0.19
CA ILE A 9 20.44 2.83 -1.47
C ILE A 9 21.97 2.80 -1.53
N GLU A 10 22.65 3.10 -0.43
CA GLU A 10 24.12 3.01 -0.32
C GLU A 10 24.58 1.55 -0.50
N TYR A 11 23.89 0.59 0.12
CA TYR A 11 24.17 -0.84 -0.07
C TYR A 11 24.04 -1.26 -1.54
N LEU A 12 23.01 -0.78 -2.24
CA LEU A 12 22.78 -1.09 -3.65
C LEU A 12 23.85 -0.44 -4.54
N SER A 13 24.18 0.83 -4.28
CA SER A 13 25.29 1.55 -4.94
C SER A 13 26.64 0.85 -4.74
N ARG A 14 26.88 0.33 -3.53
CA ARG A 14 28.11 -0.39 -3.19
C ARG A 14 28.29 -1.67 -4.03
N ILE A 15 27.22 -2.43 -4.22
CA ILE A 15 27.26 -3.64 -5.07
C ILE A 15 27.64 -3.27 -6.51
N GLN A 16 27.02 -2.21 -7.05
CA GLN A 16 27.26 -1.78 -8.43
C GLN A 16 28.66 -1.20 -8.65
N ILE A 17 29.11 -0.32 -7.75
CA ILE A 17 30.31 0.49 -7.96
C ILE A 17 31.55 -0.21 -7.40
N GLU A 18 31.50 -0.67 -6.14
CA GLU A 18 32.67 -1.22 -5.46
C GLU A 18 32.90 -2.67 -5.84
N LEU A 19 31.84 -3.48 -5.83
CA LEU A 19 31.93 -4.90 -6.17
C LEU A 19 31.88 -5.14 -7.69
N LYS A 20 31.41 -4.15 -8.48
CA LYS A 20 31.19 -4.26 -9.93
C LYS A 20 30.30 -5.44 -10.29
N GLU A 21 29.38 -5.78 -9.39
CA GLU A 21 28.41 -6.84 -9.56
C GLU A 21 27.03 -6.24 -9.87
N LYS A 22 26.19 -7.00 -10.57
CA LYS A 22 24.80 -6.61 -10.79
C LYS A 22 23.98 -6.89 -9.51
N PRO A 23 23.26 -5.92 -8.94
CA PRO A 23 22.41 -6.18 -7.79
C PRO A 23 21.31 -7.18 -8.13
N SER A 24 21.05 -8.10 -7.22
CA SER A 24 19.95 -9.05 -7.36
C SER A 24 18.59 -8.36 -7.30
N LEU A 25 17.57 -9.01 -7.87
CA LEU A 25 16.17 -8.56 -7.80
C LEU A 25 15.72 -8.31 -6.35
N LEU A 26 16.21 -9.13 -5.40
CA LEU A 26 15.93 -9.00 -3.97
C LEU A 26 16.47 -7.69 -3.40
N ALA A 27 17.65 -7.24 -3.83
CA ALA A 27 18.24 -5.98 -3.37
C ALA A 27 17.38 -4.79 -3.80
N TYR A 28 16.92 -4.77 -5.06
CA TYR A 28 15.99 -3.75 -5.57
C TYR A 28 14.66 -3.79 -4.84
N SER A 29 14.04 -4.97 -4.71
CA SER A 29 12.77 -5.16 -3.99
C SER A 29 12.85 -4.62 -2.56
N LYS A 30 13.97 -4.87 -1.86
CA LYS A 30 14.16 -4.37 -0.50
C LYS A 30 14.31 -2.85 -0.45
N CYS A 31 15.06 -2.25 -1.38
CA CYS A 31 15.20 -0.80 -1.44
C CYS A 31 13.86 -0.12 -1.72
N MET A 32 13.07 -0.65 -2.67
CA MET A 32 11.74 -0.14 -2.99
C MET A 32 10.77 -0.25 -1.82
N GLU A 33 10.81 -1.34 -1.06
CA GLU A 33 10.01 -1.49 0.17
C GLU A 33 10.35 -0.40 1.20
N VAL A 34 11.65 -0.14 1.42
CA VAL A 34 12.10 0.93 2.33
C VAL A 34 11.70 2.32 1.81
N CYS A 35 11.81 2.57 0.51
CA CYS A 35 11.32 3.79 -0.13
C CYS A 35 9.82 3.99 0.12
N GLY A 36 9.02 2.93 0.03
CA GLY A 36 7.58 2.98 0.33
C GLY A 36 7.28 3.36 1.79
N HIS A 37 8.01 2.79 2.74
CA HIS A 37 7.90 3.19 4.16
C HIS A 37 8.31 4.65 4.41
N CYS A 38 9.20 5.20 3.58
CA CYS A 38 9.62 6.60 3.65
C CYS A 38 8.74 7.54 2.82
N ARG A 39 7.72 7.02 2.12
CA ARG A 39 6.88 7.75 1.15
C ARG A 39 7.69 8.44 0.04
N ASP A 40 8.88 7.92 -0.24
CA ASP A 40 9.77 8.43 -1.28
C ASP A 40 9.57 7.64 -2.57
N TRP A 41 8.45 7.91 -3.23
CA TRP A 41 8.07 7.23 -4.47
C TRP A 41 9.02 7.56 -5.64
N HIS A 42 9.69 8.72 -5.61
CA HIS A 42 10.63 9.11 -6.65
C HIS A 42 11.82 8.16 -6.71
N SER A 43 12.44 7.89 -5.56
CA SER A 43 13.56 6.94 -5.46
C SER A 43 13.13 5.53 -5.89
N ALA A 44 11.95 5.09 -5.47
CA ALA A 44 11.42 3.76 -5.88
C ALA A 44 11.20 3.66 -7.39
N ALA A 45 10.62 4.69 -8.00
CA ALA A 45 10.35 4.73 -9.44
C ALA A 45 11.66 4.77 -10.25
N GLU A 46 12.68 5.50 -9.78
CA GLU A 46 13.98 5.58 -10.45
C GLU A 46 14.72 4.24 -10.41
N LEU A 47 14.75 3.58 -9.24
CA LEU A 47 15.27 2.22 -9.10
C LEU A 47 14.55 1.23 -10.03
N PHE A 48 13.24 1.40 -10.22
CA PHE A 48 12.47 0.52 -11.10
C PHE A 48 12.78 0.76 -12.58
N LYS A 49 12.96 2.01 -13.01
CA LYS A 49 13.38 2.33 -14.38
C LYS A 49 14.74 1.74 -14.70
N GLU A 50 15.69 1.86 -13.77
CA GLU A 50 17.04 1.30 -13.92
C GLU A 50 16.97 -0.21 -14.16
N LEU A 51 16.15 -0.90 -13.38
CA LEU A 51 15.94 -2.34 -13.48
C LEU A 51 15.27 -2.75 -14.79
N VAL A 52 14.28 -1.98 -15.26
CA VAL A 52 13.53 -2.26 -16.50
C VAL A 52 14.41 -2.15 -17.75
N ILE A 53 15.47 -1.34 -17.70
CA ILE A 53 16.44 -1.19 -18.79
C ILE A 53 17.36 -2.41 -18.92
N ASP A 54 17.57 -3.18 -17.84
CA ASP A 54 18.41 -4.38 -17.89
C ASP A 54 17.64 -5.57 -18.49
N PRO A 55 17.99 -6.03 -19.71
CA PRO A 55 17.28 -7.12 -20.38
C PRO A 55 17.51 -8.49 -19.72
N GLU A 56 18.51 -8.63 -18.84
CA GLU A 56 18.80 -9.89 -18.13
C GLU A 56 17.92 -10.06 -16.88
N MET A 57 17.18 -9.02 -16.47
CA MET A 57 16.37 -9.05 -15.26
C MET A 57 14.94 -9.53 -15.54
N GLU A 58 14.62 -10.73 -15.07
CA GLU A 58 13.25 -11.21 -15.04
C GLU A 58 12.51 -10.61 -13.84
N LEU A 59 11.56 -9.72 -14.13
CA LEU A 59 10.74 -9.07 -13.12
C LEU A 59 9.63 -10.02 -12.64
N ASP A 60 9.36 -10.02 -11.33
CA ASP A 60 8.33 -10.85 -10.72
C ASP A 60 7.20 -10.00 -10.10
N LEU A 61 6.12 -10.68 -9.72
CA LEU A 61 4.96 -10.08 -9.06
C LEU A 61 5.36 -9.30 -7.79
N ASN A 62 6.27 -9.86 -6.98
CA ASN A 62 6.67 -9.27 -5.72
C ASN A 62 7.35 -7.91 -5.91
N LEU A 63 8.28 -7.79 -6.87
CA LEU A 63 8.92 -6.52 -7.18
C LEU A 63 7.89 -5.48 -7.64
N PHE A 64 6.99 -5.84 -8.56
CA PHE A 64 5.94 -4.94 -9.01
C PHE A 64 5.06 -4.46 -7.85
N ASN A 65 4.67 -5.37 -6.97
CA ASN A 65 3.93 -5.05 -5.76
C ASN A 65 4.72 -4.07 -4.85
N LYS A 66 6.05 -4.19 -4.73
CA LYS A 66 6.86 -3.24 -3.95
C LYS A 66 6.92 -1.84 -4.57
N VAL A 67 7.12 -1.72 -5.89
CA VAL A 67 7.14 -0.40 -6.54
C VAL A 67 5.75 0.24 -6.53
N ILE A 68 4.69 -0.54 -6.79
CA ILE A 68 3.30 -0.05 -6.74
C ILE A 68 2.95 0.40 -5.32
N TYR A 69 3.34 -0.35 -4.29
CA TYR A 69 3.21 0.08 -2.90
C TYR A 69 3.90 1.43 -2.65
N ALA A 70 5.17 1.56 -3.05
CA ALA A 70 5.94 2.77 -2.80
C ALA A 70 5.35 4.00 -3.52
N VAL A 71 4.95 3.82 -4.78
CA VAL A 71 4.27 4.82 -5.60
C VAL A 71 2.91 5.18 -5.02
N GLY A 72 2.14 4.19 -4.57
CA GLY A 72 0.83 4.39 -3.95
C GLY A 72 0.90 5.15 -2.63
N MET A 73 1.88 4.87 -1.77
CA MET A 73 2.13 5.65 -0.55
C MET A 73 2.48 7.12 -0.83
N GLY A 74 2.94 7.42 -2.04
CA GLY A 74 3.18 8.76 -2.56
C GLY A 74 1.96 9.45 -3.19
N GLY A 75 0.79 8.82 -3.18
CA GLY A 75 -0.43 9.32 -3.82
C GLY A 75 -0.37 9.39 -5.33
N GLN A 76 0.56 8.69 -5.97
CA GLN A 76 0.74 8.71 -7.43
C GLN A 76 -0.12 7.62 -8.09
N LEU A 77 -1.45 7.82 -8.08
CA LEU A 77 -2.41 6.82 -8.55
C LEU A 77 -2.21 6.46 -10.02
N GLU A 78 -2.05 7.45 -10.90
CA GLU A 78 -1.88 7.23 -12.34
C GLU A 78 -0.62 6.43 -12.65
N LEU A 79 0.48 6.70 -11.91
CA LEU A 79 1.71 5.95 -12.05
C LEU A 79 1.52 4.51 -11.56
N ALA A 80 0.84 4.30 -10.43
CA ALA A 80 0.54 2.98 -9.91
C ALA A 80 -0.31 2.15 -10.90
N GLU A 81 -1.32 2.74 -11.52
CA GLU A 81 -2.13 2.08 -12.55
C GLU A 81 -1.30 1.76 -13.81
N SER A 82 -0.42 2.67 -14.23
CA SER A 82 0.46 2.42 -15.38
C SER A 82 1.42 1.24 -15.14
N LEU A 83 1.88 1.04 -13.89
CA LEU A 83 2.70 -0.11 -13.51
C LEU A 83 1.91 -1.42 -13.55
N VAL A 84 0.62 -1.39 -13.17
CA VAL A 84 -0.27 -2.55 -13.30
C VAL A 84 -0.52 -2.92 -14.76
N GLU A 85 -0.67 -1.93 -15.65
CA GLU A 85 -0.75 -2.20 -17.08
C GLU A 85 0.55 -2.78 -17.65
N GLU A 86 1.71 -2.33 -17.16
CA GLU A 86 3.01 -2.92 -17.51
C GLU A 86 3.14 -4.37 -17.01
N MET A 87 2.67 -4.69 -15.79
CA MET A 87 2.60 -6.08 -15.30
C MET A 87 1.82 -6.96 -16.28
N ARG A 88 0.63 -6.50 -16.69
CA ARG A 88 -0.25 -7.23 -17.62
C ARG A 88 0.42 -7.44 -18.98
N LYS A 89 1.09 -6.43 -19.52
CA LYS A 89 1.87 -6.55 -20.78
C LYS A 89 2.96 -7.61 -20.68
N ARG A 90 3.58 -7.74 -19.50
CA ARG A 90 4.58 -8.78 -19.19
C ARG A 90 3.97 -10.12 -18.80
N LYS A 91 2.64 -10.27 -18.89
CA LYS A 91 1.88 -11.48 -18.51
C LYS A 91 2.00 -11.84 -17.02
N ILE A 92 2.29 -10.85 -16.18
CA ILE A 92 2.24 -10.97 -14.72
C ILE A 92 0.84 -10.56 -14.28
N SER A 93 0.09 -11.48 -13.68
CA SER A 93 -1.28 -11.22 -13.23
C SER A 93 -1.27 -10.44 -11.91
N PRO A 94 -1.95 -9.27 -11.85
CA PRO A 94 -2.19 -8.56 -10.59
C PRO A 94 -2.95 -9.42 -9.59
N ASP A 95 -2.59 -9.32 -8.31
CA ASP A 95 -3.24 -10.04 -7.21
C ASP A 95 -3.96 -9.11 -6.24
N ILE A 96 -4.52 -9.67 -5.17
CA ILE A 96 -5.23 -8.87 -4.16
C ILE A 96 -4.34 -7.82 -3.49
N GLU A 97 -3.04 -8.08 -3.34
CA GLU A 97 -2.11 -7.08 -2.80
C GLU A 97 -1.94 -5.93 -3.79
N THR A 98 -1.82 -6.22 -5.09
CA THR A 98 -1.77 -5.19 -6.14
C THR A 98 -2.97 -4.25 -6.05
N PHE A 99 -4.20 -4.78 -5.97
CA PHE A 99 -5.41 -3.95 -5.85
C PHE A 99 -5.47 -3.20 -4.52
N ASN A 100 -5.05 -3.81 -3.42
CA ASN A 100 -4.97 -3.13 -2.13
C ASN A 100 -4.03 -1.90 -2.19
N TYR A 101 -2.91 -2.00 -2.92
CA TYR A 101 -2.01 -0.87 -3.12
C TYR A 101 -2.61 0.21 -4.03
N LEU A 102 -3.41 -0.14 -5.04
CA LEU A 102 -4.16 0.84 -5.83
C LEU A 102 -5.20 1.58 -4.98
N ILE A 103 -5.91 0.88 -4.09
CA ILE A 103 -6.86 1.52 -3.15
C ILE A 103 -6.13 2.50 -2.22
N VAL A 104 -4.95 2.12 -1.72
CA VAL A 104 -4.08 3.04 -0.96
C VAL A 104 -3.72 4.26 -1.79
N ALA A 105 -3.27 4.05 -3.04
CA ALA A 105 -2.89 5.13 -3.93
C ALA A 105 -4.05 6.10 -4.17
N ALA A 106 -5.26 5.59 -4.39
CA ALA A 106 -6.46 6.40 -4.56
C ALA A 106 -6.81 7.19 -3.28
N GLY A 107 -6.70 6.57 -2.11
CA GLY A 107 -6.90 7.25 -0.82
C GLY A 107 -5.88 8.37 -0.55
N GLU A 108 -4.61 8.15 -0.87
CA GLU A 108 -3.56 9.16 -0.77
C GLU A 108 -3.74 10.29 -1.80
N ALA A 109 -4.25 9.97 -2.99
CA ALA A 109 -4.65 10.94 -4.02
C ALA A 109 -5.97 11.67 -3.72
N LYS A 110 -6.67 11.31 -2.62
CA LYS A 110 -8.00 11.82 -2.26
C LYS A 110 -9.08 11.56 -3.31
N ASP A 111 -8.93 10.46 -4.07
CA ASP A 111 -9.91 10.00 -5.05
C ASP A 111 -10.72 8.82 -4.48
N ALA A 112 -11.68 9.14 -3.62
CA ALA A 112 -12.58 8.15 -3.03
C ALA A 112 -13.42 7.41 -4.08
N LYS A 113 -13.76 8.07 -5.21
CA LYS A 113 -14.52 7.45 -6.28
C LYS A 113 -13.71 6.31 -6.91
N ARG A 114 -12.45 6.57 -7.24
CA ARG A 114 -11.59 5.54 -7.83
C ARG A 114 -11.30 4.40 -6.85
N ALA A 115 -11.17 4.70 -5.55
CA ALA A 115 -11.05 3.66 -4.51
C ALA A 115 -12.25 2.70 -4.51
N VAL A 116 -13.48 3.21 -4.66
CA VAL A 116 -14.70 2.39 -4.78
C VAL A 116 -14.67 1.51 -6.02
N GLU A 117 -14.36 2.09 -7.19
CA GLU A 117 -14.29 1.34 -8.45
C GLU A 117 -13.29 0.18 -8.36
N LEU A 118 -12.12 0.42 -7.75
CA LEU A 118 -11.11 -0.61 -7.52
C LEU A 118 -11.59 -1.71 -6.56
N PHE A 119 -12.34 -1.34 -5.52
CA PHE A 119 -12.94 -2.31 -4.61
C PHE A 119 -14.00 -3.16 -5.31
N ASP A 120 -14.82 -2.57 -6.16
CA ASP A 120 -15.83 -3.29 -6.96
C ASP A 120 -15.15 -4.25 -7.95
N GLU A 121 -14.05 -3.84 -8.58
CA GLU A 121 -13.25 -4.72 -9.44
C GLU A 121 -12.72 -5.97 -8.71
N ILE A 122 -12.34 -5.85 -7.43
CA ILE A 122 -11.93 -7.00 -6.59
C ILE A 122 -13.11 -7.97 -6.46
N VAL A 123 -14.32 -7.45 -6.24
CA VAL A 123 -15.55 -8.25 -6.08
C VAL A 123 -15.92 -8.94 -7.39
N GLU A 124 -15.94 -8.20 -8.50
CA GLU A 124 -16.29 -8.73 -9.82
C GLU A 124 -15.35 -9.85 -10.28
N LYS A 125 -14.05 -9.73 -9.96
CA LYS A 125 -13.05 -10.76 -10.25
C LYS A 125 -13.09 -11.95 -9.30
N GLY A 126 -13.98 -11.93 -8.29
CA GLY A 126 -14.09 -13.00 -7.30
C GLY A 126 -12.86 -13.12 -6.39
N MET A 127 -12.07 -12.06 -6.24
CA MET A 127 -10.92 -12.06 -5.35
C MET A 127 -11.38 -11.98 -3.89
N SER A 128 -10.76 -12.79 -3.03
CA SER A 128 -11.10 -12.80 -1.60
C SER A 128 -10.58 -11.53 -0.94
N ARG A 129 -11.48 -10.57 -0.71
CA ARG A 129 -11.24 -9.42 0.17
C ARG A 129 -10.78 -9.92 1.55
N ASN A 130 -9.76 -9.27 2.11
CA ASN A 130 -9.27 -9.54 3.46
C ASN A 130 -9.37 -8.27 4.30
N ASP A 131 -8.96 -8.36 5.56
CA ASP A 131 -9.05 -7.23 6.49
C ASP A 131 -8.21 -6.03 6.04
N VAL A 132 -7.11 -6.28 5.33
CA VAL A 132 -6.30 -5.23 4.73
C VAL A 132 -7.12 -4.49 3.68
N THR A 133 -7.84 -5.18 2.80
CA THR A 133 -8.69 -4.56 1.78
C THR A 133 -9.73 -3.62 2.42
N TYR A 134 -10.46 -4.09 3.44
CA TYR A 134 -11.46 -3.28 4.12
C TYR A 134 -10.85 -2.09 4.87
N ALA A 135 -9.75 -2.31 5.61
CA ALA A 135 -9.07 -1.24 6.32
C ALA A 135 -8.58 -0.13 5.36
N ARG A 136 -8.01 -0.49 4.21
CA ARG A 136 -7.57 0.48 3.20
C ARG A 136 -8.73 1.19 2.52
N MET A 137 -9.84 0.50 2.29
CA MET A 137 -11.05 1.12 1.74
C MET A 137 -11.66 2.16 2.70
N ILE A 138 -11.77 1.82 3.99
CA ILE A 138 -12.26 2.74 5.01
C ILE A 138 -11.35 3.97 5.11
N GLN A 139 -10.03 3.76 5.12
CA GLN A 139 -9.06 4.85 5.15
C GLN A 139 -9.13 5.73 3.88
N ALA A 140 -9.28 5.13 2.70
CA ALA A 140 -9.34 5.87 1.44
C ALA A 140 -10.62 6.72 1.30
N CYS A 141 -11.71 6.31 1.95
CA CYS A 141 -13.01 6.97 1.91
C CYS A 141 -13.37 7.66 3.24
N GLU A 142 -12.38 7.96 4.08
CA GLU A 142 -12.59 8.62 5.37
C GLU A 142 -13.31 9.97 5.20
N GLY A 143 -14.33 10.21 6.01
CA GLY A 143 -15.17 11.41 5.95
C GLY A 143 -16.21 11.42 4.81
N THR A 144 -16.45 10.28 4.16
CA THR A 144 -17.53 10.10 3.18
C THR A 144 -18.57 9.09 3.69
N ASP A 145 -19.81 9.20 3.22
CA ASP A 145 -20.87 8.22 3.54
C ASP A 145 -20.45 6.78 3.17
N VAL A 146 -19.63 6.63 2.12
CA VAL A 146 -19.11 5.34 1.67
C VAL A 146 -18.14 4.75 2.69
N GLY A 147 -17.26 5.55 3.28
CA GLY A 147 -16.34 5.12 4.33
C GLY A 147 -17.11 4.63 5.57
N ASP A 148 -18.14 5.38 5.98
CA ASP A 148 -19.01 5.03 7.11
C ASP A 148 -19.79 3.73 6.86
N ASP A 149 -20.32 3.57 5.65
CA ASP A 149 -21.02 2.35 5.26
C ASP A 149 -20.08 1.15 5.20
N MET A 150 -18.86 1.33 4.68
CA MET A 150 -17.86 0.27 4.64
C MET A 150 -17.41 -0.14 6.05
N PHE A 151 -17.31 0.81 6.98
CA PHE A 151 -17.06 0.53 8.39
C PHE A 151 -18.18 -0.30 9.03
N LYS A 152 -19.46 0.02 8.73
CA LYS A 152 -20.61 -0.79 9.21
C LYS A 152 -20.57 -2.21 8.66
N VAL A 153 -20.26 -2.38 7.37
CA VAL A 153 -20.11 -3.69 6.73
C VAL A 153 -19.00 -4.49 7.39
N TYR A 154 -17.83 -3.87 7.56
CA TYR A 154 -16.67 -4.52 8.19
C TYR A 154 -16.97 -4.93 9.64
N LYS A 155 -17.62 -4.07 10.43
CA LYS A 155 -18.05 -4.39 11.81
C LYS A 155 -19.03 -5.56 11.86
N ARG A 156 -19.96 -5.65 10.89
CA ARG A 156 -20.89 -6.79 10.80
C ARG A 156 -20.15 -8.09 10.49
N MET A 157 -19.17 -8.04 9.58
CA MET A 157 -18.34 -9.20 9.24
C MET A 157 -17.53 -9.70 10.44
N PHE A 158 -17.02 -8.79 11.27
CA PHE A 158 -16.31 -9.12 12.52
C PHE A 158 -17.19 -9.90 13.50
N HIS A 159 -18.43 -9.45 13.74
CA HIS A 159 -19.35 -10.14 14.64
C HIS A 159 -19.84 -11.50 14.11
N THR A 160 -19.71 -11.76 12.82
CA THR A 160 -20.05 -13.05 12.21
C THR A 160 -18.90 -14.08 12.26
N GLY A 161 -17.74 -13.75 12.82
CA GLY A 161 -16.68 -14.73 13.13
C GLY A 161 -15.63 -14.97 12.04
N PHE A 162 -15.34 -13.98 11.19
CA PHE A 162 -14.12 -14.02 10.36
C PHE A 162 -12.87 -13.86 11.27
N ASP A 163 -11.99 -14.87 11.29
CA ASP A 163 -10.84 -15.01 12.20
C ASP A 163 -9.81 -13.89 11.96
N ASN A 164 -9.63 -12.96 12.92
CA ASN A 164 -8.54 -11.99 12.81
C ASN A 164 -7.99 -11.46 14.15
N ARG A 165 -6.99 -12.16 14.69
CA ARG A 165 -6.37 -11.93 16.02
C ARG A 165 -5.52 -10.67 16.17
N LYS A 166 -5.21 -9.94 15.09
CA LYS A 166 -4.42 -8.69 15.19
C LYS A 166 -5.29 -7.46 15.53
N PHE A 167 -6.61 -7.63 15.56
CA PHE A 167 -7.58 -6.54 15.62
C PHE A 167 -7.98 -6.11 17.04
N GLU A 168 -7.92 -7.00 18.04
CA GLU A 168 -8.24 -6.64 19.44
C GLU A 168 -7.35 -5.51 19.97
N VAL A 169 -6.07 -5.48 19.56
CA VAL A 169 -5.11 -4.47 19.99
C VAL A 169 -5.41 -3.10 19.37
N ILE A 170 -5.68 -3.05 18.06
CA ILE A 170 -5.92 -1.77 17.34
C ILE A 170 -7.27 -1.18 17.74
N VAL A 171 -8.31 -2.00 17.89
CA VAL A 171 -9.62 -1.52 18.37
C VAL A 171 -9.51 -0.98 19.80
N ALA A 172 -8.78 -1.66 20.68
CA ALA A 172 -8.59 -1.20 22.05
C ALA A 172 -7.84 0.14 22.11
N GLU A 173 -6.84 0.34 21.25
CA GLU A 173 -6.12 1.62 21.14
C GLU A 173 -7.01 2.75 20.59
N GLN A 174 -7.84 2.48 19.58
CA GLN A 174 -8.72 3.48 18.97
C GLN A 174 -9.89 3.87 19.90
N THR A 175 -10.52 2.90 20.56
CA THR A 175 -11.60 3.20 21.54
C THR A 175 -11.09 3.86 22.81
N ALA A 176 -9.82 3.63 23.19
CA ALA A 176 -9.20 4.38 24.27
C ALA A 176 -8.96 5.84 23.88
N PHE A 177 -8.51 6.09 22.64
CA PHE A 177 -8.29 7.44 22.12
C PHE A 177 -9.60 8.25 22.03
N GLU A 178 -10.67 7.67 21.50
CA GLU A 178 -11.99 8.34 21.39
C GLU A 178 -12.61 8.68 22.75
N LYS A 179 -12.42 7.82 23.76
CA LYS A 179 -12.88 8.11 25.13
C LYS A 179 -12.10 9.26 25.76
N GLU A 180 -10.78 9.29 25.58
CA GLU A 180 -9.93 10.33 26.14
C GLU A 180 -10.23 11.70 25.49
N GLU A 181 -10.61 11.72 24.21
CA GLU A 181 -10.99 12.93 23.49
C GLU A 181 -12.39 13.44 23.91
N ALA A 182 -13.35 12.54 24.09
CA ALA A 182 -14.69 12.87 24.59
C ALA A 182 -14.67 13.43 26.02
N GLU A 183 -13.82 12.87 26.89
CA GLU A 183 -13.62 13.36 28.25
C GLU A 183 -13.00 14.77 28.27
N LYS A 184 -12.01 15.04 27.41
CA LYS A 184 -11.39 16.37 27.28
C LYS A 184 -12.36 17.43 26.77
N GLN A 185 -13.24 17.09 25.82
CA GLN A 185 -14.27 18.01 25.32
C GLN A 185 -15.30 18.35 26.42
N SER A 186 -15.77 17.34 27.16
CA SER A 186 -16.72 17.53 28.26
C SER A 186 -16.19 18.37 29.44
N ALA A 187 -14.87 18.34 29.68
CA ALA A 187 -14.22 19.12 30.72
C ALA A 187 -13.93 20.58 30.32
N SER A 188 -14.00 20.91 29.02
CA SER A 188 -13.80 22.28 28.51
C SER A 188 -15.08 23.12 28.43
N GLU A 189 -16.25 22.47 28.57
CA GLU A 189 -17.57 23.09 28.52
C GLU A 189 -18.20 23.33 29.92
N GLN A 190 -17.48 23.02 31.01
CA GLN A 190 -17.84 23.30 32.41
C GLN A 190 -16.98 24.41 33.00
#